data_AF-A0A1C2E727-F1
#
_entry.id   AF-A0A1C2E727-F1
#
_cell.length_a   1.000
_cell.length_b   1.000
_cell.length_c   1.000
_cell.angle_alpha   90.00
_cell.angle_beta   90.00
_cell.angle_gamma   90.00
#
_symmetry.space_group_name_H-M   'P 1'
#
loop_
_entity.id
_entity.type
_entity.pdbx_description
1 polymer ?
#
loop_
_entity_poly.entity_id
_entity_poly.type
_entity_poly.pdbx_seq_one_letter_code
_entity_poly.pdbx_strand_id
1 'polypeptide(L)'
;MVDLNLTYVDELINVRHVLHGGARGAPKKVEDGSREGASINRSCVVMMSALLQAYVQDVFKICAIQALPTLNTDAVWAAYWKQMKGWGNPSADNIKTLFLKIGVSDVFDGLSWRNCPNTTVRSRLNQLNHVRNSIAHGATVLRVNDADYALTLVKIKTFRNYAEQFADRFEQHALGI
;
A
#
# COMPACT_ATOMS: atom_id res chain seq x y z
N MET A 1 6.87 -14.02 10.60
CA MET A 1 6.84 -12.89 9.67
C MET A 1 5.51 -12.92 8.96
N VAL A 2 4.81 -11.79 9.00
CA VAL A 2 3.58 -11.55 8.24
C VAL A 2 3.98 -11.48 6.77
N ASP A 3 3.36 -12.32 5.94
CA ASP A 3 3.65 -12.34 4.51
C ASP A 3 2.73 -11.36 3.76
N LEU A 4 3.31 -10.50 2.92
CA LEU A 4 2.55 -9.68 1.98
C LEU A 4 2.39 -10.46 0.67
N ASN A 5 1.29 -11.20 0.54
CA ASN A 5 1.02 -11.97 -0.66
C ASN A 5 0.62 -11.06 -1.85
N LEU A 6 1.58 -10.76 -2.73
CA LEU A 6 1.40 -9.96 -3.95
C LEU A 6 0.96 -10.78 -5.18
N THR A 7 0.66 -12.07 -5.04
CA THR A 7 0.31 -12.96 -6.16
C THR A 7 -0.81 -12.39 -7.03
N TYR A 8 -1.89 -11.89 -6.41
CA TYR A 8 -3.02 -11.29 -7.16
C TYR A 8 -2.63 -10.03 -7.94
N VAL A 9 -1.64 -9.28 -7.45
CA VAL A 9 -1.10 -8.12 -8.16
C VAL A 9 -0.25 -8.58 -9.34
N ASP A 10 0.55 -9.63 -9.14
CA ASP A 10 1.39 -10.21 -10.18
C ASP A 10 0.54 -10.83 -11.31
N GLU A 11 -0.57 -11.49 -10.98
CA GLU A 11 -1.57 -11.95 -11.94
C GLU A 11 -2.12 -10.78 -12.79
N LEU A 12 -2.54 -9.69 -12.15
CA LEU A 12 -3.04 -8.50 -12.86
C LEU A 12 -1.96 -7.84 -13.73
N ILE A 13 -0.71 -7.77 -13.25
CA ILE A 13 0.44 -7.29 -14.03
C ILE A 13 0.65 -8.18 -15.26
N ASN A 14 0.53 -9.49 -15.10
CA ASN A 14 0.65 -10.45 -16.20
C ASN A 14 -0.48 -10.27 -17.21
N VAL A 15 -1.73 -10.18 -16.76
CA VAL A 15 -2.89 -9.90 -17.63
C VAL A 15 -2.67 -8.59 -18.40
N ARG A 16 -2.20 -7.53 -17.72
CA ARG A 16 -1.88 -6.25 -18.37
C ARG A 16 -0.81 -6.40 -19.46
N HIS A 17 0.21 -7.22 -19.20
CA HIS A 17 1.31 -7.46 -20.12
C HIS A 17 0.88 -8.29 -21.33
N VAL A 18 0.12 -9.35 -21.12
CA VAL A 18 -0.37 -10.24 -22.19
C VAL A 18 -1.34 -9.53 -23.13
N LEU A 19 -2.31 -8.80 -22.57
CA LEU A 19 -3.38 -8.19 -23.39
C LEU A 19 -2.95 -6.94 -24.14
N HIS A 20 -2.05 -6.13 -23.56
CA HIS A 20 -1.72 -4.81 -24.10
C HIS A 20 -0.22 -4.51 -24.10
N GLY A 21 0.61 -5.55 -24.07
CA GLY A 21 2.07 -5.48 -24.16
C GLY A 21 2.79 -4.80 -22.98
N GLY A 22 4.11 -4.64 -23.12
CA GLY A 22 4.98 -3.95 -22.18
C GLY A 22 6.20 -3.27 -22.81
N ALA A 23 6.25 -3.20 -24.14
CA ALA A 23 7.37 -2.63 -24.90
C ALA A 23 7.34 -1.09 -24.90
N ARG A 24 8.43 -0.47 -25.39
CA ARG A 24 8.52 0.98 -25.61
C ARG A 24 7.42 1.44 -26.57
N GLY A 25 6.54 2.31 -26.10
CA GLY A 25 5.41 2.85 -26.85
C GLY A 25 4.23 3.09 -25.92
N ALA A 26 3.51 4.18 -26.12
CA ALA A 26 2.36 4.47 -25.29
C ALA A 26 1.15 3.64 -25.77
N PRO A 27 0.42 2.92 -24.89
CA PRO A 27 -0.71 2.07 -25.31
C PRO A 27 -1.76 2.89 -26.08
N LYS A 28 -2.46 2.25 -27.02
CA LYS A 28 -3.47 2.88 -27.87
C LYS A 28 -4.51 3.60 -27.01
N LYS A 29 -4.96 4.78 -27.47
CA LYS A 29 -6.12 5.44 -26.87
C LYS A 29 -7.40 4.74 -27.35
N VAL A 30 -8.29 4.42 -26.43
CA VAL A 30 -9.64 3.93 -26.73
C VAL A 30 -10.60 5.12 -26.90
N GLU A 31 -11.84 4.85 -27.34
CA GLU A 31 -12.83 5.88 -27.70
C GLU A 31 -13.14 6.88 -26.58
N ASP A 32 -13.08 6.44 -25.32
CA ASP A 32 -13.28 7.29 -24.13
C ASP A 32 -12.07 8.20 -23.79
N GLY A 33 -11.02 8.18 -24.62
CA GLY A 33 -9.80 8.95 -24.45
C GLY A 33 -8.79 8.35 -23.45
N SER A 34 -9.15 7.28 -22.74
CA SER A 34 -8.24 6.52 -21.89
C SER A 34 -7.30 5.64 -22.72
N ARG A 35 -6.29 5.04 -22.08
CA ARG A 35 -5.34 4.14 -22.74
C ARG A 35 -5.69 2.68 -22.44
N GLU A 36 -5.45 1.82 -23.42
CA GLU A 36 -5.62 0.38 -23.24
C GLU A 36 -4.88 -0.15 -22.00
N GLY A 37 -5.62 -0.95 -21.21
CA GLY A 37 -5.16 -1.50 -19.93
C GLY A 37 -5.05 -0.48 -18.79
N ALA A 38 -5.58 0.75 -18.93
CA ALA A 38 -5.66 1.70 -17.83
C ALA A 38 -6.51 1.18 -16.66
N SER A 39 -7.62 0.49 -16.96
CA SER A 39 -8.47 -0.17 -15.96
C SER A 39 -7.71 -1.24 -15.18
N ILE A 40 -6.90 -2.05 -15.86
CA ILE A 40 -6.07 -3.09 -15.23
C ILE A 40 -4.97 -2.45 -14.36
N ASN A 41 -4.33 -1.37 -14.82
CA ASN A 41 -3.36 -0.66 -13.98
C ASN A 41 -4.02 -0.09 -12.72
N ARG A 42 -5.24 0.45 -12.84
CA ARG A 42 -6.01 0.96 -11.69
C ARG A 42 -6.37 -0.17 -10.73
N SER A 43 -6.79 -1.34 -11.22
CA SER A 43 -7.09 -2.49 -10.36
C SER A 43 -5.85 -3.00 -9.62
N CYS A 44 -4.66 -2.97 -10.23
CA CYS A 44 -3.41 -3.28 -9.52
C CYS A 44 -3.20 -2.36 -8.30
N VAL A 45 -3.45 -1.05 -8.44
CA VAL A 45 -3.29 -0.10 -7.31
C VAL A 45 -4.29 -0.37 -6.20
N VAL A 46 -5.56 -0.62 -6.55
CA VAL A 46 -6.61 -0.93 -5.57
C VAL A 46 -6.26 -2.23 -4.83
N MET A 47 -5.85 -3.28 -5.55
CA MET A 47 -5.45 -4.56 -4.98
C MET A 47 -4.22 -4.41 -4.06
N MET A 48 -3.16 -3.74 -4.53
CA MET A 48 -1.95 -3.48 -3.72
C MET A 48 -2.28 -2.71 -2.43
N SER A 49 -3.12 -1.69 -2.51
CA SER A 49 -3.53 -0.90 -1.34
C SER A 49 -4.30 -1.75 -0.33
N ALA A 50 -5.19 -2.63 -0.79
CA ALA A 50 -5.93 -3.54 0.09
C ALA A 50 -5.02 -4.56 0.77
N LEU A 51 -4.08 -5.16 0.03
CA LEU A 51 -3.12 -6.13 0.57
C LEU A 51 -2.18 -5.47 1.58
N LEU A 52 -1.66 -4.27 1.29
CA LEU A 52 -0.85 -3.51 2.25
C LEU A 52 -1.65 -3.14 3.51
N GLN A 53 -2.94 -2.80 3.37
CA GLN A 53 -3.79 -2.52 4.51
C GLN A 53 -3.93 -3.74 5.43
N ALA A 54 -4.19 -4.92 4.86
CA ALA A 54 -4.27 -6.16 5.62
C ALA A 54 -2.93 -6.51 6.29
N TYR A 55 -1.83 -6.45 5.54
CA TYR A 55 -0.48 -6.68 6.06
C TYR A 55 -0.15 -5.78 7.25
N VAL A 56 -0.37 -4.46 7.14
CA VAL A 56 -0.07 -3.54 8.25
C VAL A 56 -0.97 -3.81 9.46
N GLN A 57 -2.22 -4.18 9.24
CA GLN A 57 -3.13 -4.56 10.32
C GLN A 57 -2.62 -5.79 11.08
N ASP A 58 -2.07 -6.78 10.38
CA ASP A 58 -1.50 -7.98 10.99
C ASP A 58 -0.21 -7.66 11.76
N VAL A 59 0.69 -6.83 11.19
CA VAL A 59 1.89 -6.35 11.91
C VAL A 59 1.50 -5.57 13.16
N PHE A 60 0.50 -4.70 13.06
CA PHE A 60 -0.04 -3.97 14.21
C PHE A 60 -0.61 -4.93 15.26
N LYS A 61 -1.34 -5.98 14.87
CA LYS A 61 -1.84 -7.01 15.82
C LYS A 61 -0.70 -7.61 16.63
N ILE A 62 0.40 -7.99 15.97
CA ILE A 62 1.58 -8.55 16.66
C ILE A 62 2.15 -7.54 17.65
N CYS A 63 2.40 -6.30 17.20
CA CYS A 63 2.95 -5.24 18.06
C CYS A 63 2.02 -4.90 19.23
N ALA A 64 0.71 -4.88 19.00
CA ALA A 64 -0.29 -4.59 20.02
C ALA A 64 -0.36 -5.69 21.08
N ILE A 65 -0.26 -6.96 20.70
CA ILE A 65 -0.21 -8.08 21.66
C ILE A 65 1.10 -8.02 22.47
N GLN A 66 2.22 -7.63 21.87
CA GLN A 66 3.48 -7.45 22.58
C GLN A 66 3.40 -6.30 23.60
N ALA A 67 2.79 -5.17 23.22
CA ALA A 67 2.63 -4.01 24.10
C ALA A 67 1.55 -4.24 25.18
N LEU A 68 0.49 -4.98 24.85
CA LEU A 68 -0.68 -5.24 25.69
C LEU A 68 -0.98 -6.76 25.69
N PRO A 69 -0.28 -7.56 26.51
CA PRO A 69 -0.39 -9.02 26.49
C PRO A 69 -1.79 -9.59 26.75
N THR A 70 -2.69 -8.79 27.33
CA THR A 70 -4.10 -9.16 27.54
C THR A 70 -4.90 -9.28 26.24
N LEU A 71 -4.38 -8.79 25.11
CA LEU A 71 -5.00 -8.88 23.77
C LEU A 71 -4.79 -10.24 23.09
N ASN A 72 -4.23 -11.23 23.77
CA ASN A 72 -3.78 -12.51 23.21
C ASN A 72 -4.89 -13.51 22.80
N THR A 73 -6.16 -13.22 23.08
CA THR A 73 -7.30 -14.05 22.63
C THR A 73 -8.06 -13.36 21.51
N ASP A 74 -8.59 -14.14 20.55
CA ASP A 74 -9.31 -13.56 19.40
C ASP A 74 -10.55 -12.76 19.81
N ALA A 75 -11.25 -13.15 20.88
CA ALA A 75 -12.40 -12.43 21.40
C ALA A 75 -12.03 -11.04 21.93
N VAL A 76 -10.94 -10.96 22.72
CA VAL A 76 -10.45 -9.68 23.26
C VAL A 76 -9.87 -8.82 22.14
N TRP A 77 -9.10 -9.41 21.23
CA TRP A 77 -8.61 -8.73 20.04
C TRP A 77 -9.75 -8.13 19.20
N ALA A 78 -10.79 -8.91 18.90
CA ALA A 78 -11.93 -8.43 18.12
C ALA A 78 -12.65 -7.27 18.81
N ALA A 79 -12.82 -7.34 20.13
CA ALA A 79 -13.42 -6.27 20.93
C ALA A 79 -12.56 -4.98 20.91
N TYR A 80 -11.24 -5.13 21.05
CA TYR A 80 -10.26 -4.04 20.95
C TYR A 80 -10.25 -3.40 19.55
N TRP A 81 -10.13 -4.23 18.52
CA TRP A 81 -10.09 -3.79 17.12
C TRP A 81 -11.37 -3.07 16.70
N LYS A 82 -12.54 -3.47 17.21
CA LYS A 82 -13.81 -2.78 16.97
C LYS A 82 -13.80 -1.32 17.44
N GLN A 83 -12.97 -0.97 18.42
CA GLN A 83 -12.82 0.41 18.89
C GLN A 83 -11.87 1.25 18.00
N MET A 84 -11.14 0.62 17.08
CA MET A 84 -10.19 1.28 16.17
C MET A 84 -10.92 1.93 15.00
N LYS A 85 -11.71 2.97 15.31
CA LYS A 85 -12.32 3.84 14.30
C LYS A 85 -11.23 4.57 13.54
N GLY A 86 -11.41 4.70 12.22
CA GLY A 86 -10.53 5.49 11.36
C GLY A 86 -9.33 4.74 10.80
N TRP A 87 -9.16 3.44 11.06
CA TRP A 87 -8.26 2.63 10.24
C TRP A 87 -8.83 2.54 8.81
N GLY A 88 -8.01 2.94 7.84
CA GLY A 88 -8.42 3.09 6.44
C GLY A 88 -7.29 2.69 5.52
N ASN A 89 -7.07 3.46 4.45
CA ASN A 89 -5.99 3.18 3.51
C ASN A 89 -4.61 3.22 4.22
N PRO A 90 -3.62 2.44 3.77
CA PRO A 90 -2.32 2.32 4.43
C PRO A 90 -1.39 3.50 4.10
N SER A 91 -1.84 4.75 4.32
CA SER A 91 -0.99 5.95 4.20
C SER A 91 -0.04 6.02 5.39
N ALA A 92 1.08 6.74 5.25
CA ALA A 92 2.04 6.89 6.34
C ALA A 92 1.37 7.51 7.59
N ASP A 93 0.49 8.48 7.42
CA ASP A 93 -0.22 9.13 8.53
C ASP A 93 -1.24 8.21 9.20
N ASN A 94 -1.97 7.40 8.42
CA ASN A 94 -2.91 6.43 8.97
C ASN A 94 -2.19 5.32 9.74
N ILE A 95 -1.07 4.83 9.21
CA ILE A 95 -0.24 3.82 9.87
C ILE A 95 0.34 4.40 11.17
N LYS A 96 0.90 5.62 11.13
CA LYS A 96 1.39 6.31 12.33
C LYS A 96 0.28 6.47 13.38
N THR A 97 -0.91 6.90 12.96
CA THR A 97 -2.07 7.07 13.86
C THR A 97 -2.54 5.75 14.45
N LEU A 98 -2.46 4.66 13.69
CA LEU A 98 -2.76 3.31 14.18
C LEU A 98 -1.78 2.90 15.27
N PHE A 99 -0.48 3.01 15.02
CA PHE A 99 0.56 2.64 15.99
C PHE A 99 0.60 3.55 17.23
N LEU A 100 0.16 4.81 17.10
CA LEU A 100 -0.02 5.70 18.25
C LEU A 100 -1.02 5.14 19.29
N LYS A 101 -1.96 4.28 18.87
CA LYS A 101 -2.93 3.62 19.78
C LYS A 101 -2.28 2.65 20.78
N ILE A 102 -1.05 2.23 20.51
CA ILE A 102 -0.24 1.38 21.39
C ILE A 102 0.98 2.14 21.95
N GLY A 103 0.98 3.47 21.88
CA GLY A 103 2.03 4.32 22.44
C GLY A 103 3.26 4.51 21.56
N VAL A 104 3.28 3.98 20.33
CA VAL A 104 4.39 4.19 19.39
C VAL A 104 4.15 5.52 18.67
N SER A 105 4.93 6.54 19.04
CA SER A 105 4.76 7.92 18.54
C SER A 105 5.00 8.04 17.04
N ASP A 106 6.00 7.33 16.52
CA ASP A 106 6.29 7.27 15.09
C ASP A 106 6.91 5.93 14.68
N VAL A 107 6.08 5.00 14.19
CA VAL A 107 6.50 3.65 13.77
C VAL A 107 7.42 3.65 12.54
N PHE A 108 7.61 4.79 11.87
CA PHE A 108 8.54 4.89 10.77
C PHE A 108 9.91 5.43 11.22
N ASP A 109 10.08 5.90 12.44
CA ASP A 109 11.34 6.56 12.82
C ASP A 109 12.54 5.62 12.70
N GLY A 110 13.54 5.99 11.90
CA GLY A 110 14.67 5.13 11.55
C GLY A 110 14.43 4.14 10.40
N LEU A 111 13.20 3.91 9.94
CA LEU A 111 12.93 3.01 8.81
C LEU A 111 13.53 3.57 7.52
N SER A 112 14.52 2.88 6.99
CA SER A 112 15.18 3.22 5.73
C SER A 112 15.89 2.01 5.15
N TRP A 113 16.24 2.10 3.87
CA TRP A 113 17.14 1.13 3.23
C TRP A 113 17.89 1.77 2.08
N ARG A 114 18.76 0.99 1.41
CA ARG A 114 19.60 1.49 0.32
C ARG A 114 18.77 2.25 -0.72
N ASN A 115 19.14 3.52 -0.94
CA ASN A 115 18.47 4.44 -1.86
C ASN A 115 16.99 4.71 -1.55
N CYS A 116 16.55 4.51 -0.30
CA CYS A 116 15.20 4.78 0.16
C CYS A 116 15.25 5.34 1.60
N PRO A 117 15.53 6.64 1.77
CA PRO A 117 15.47 7.28 3.09
C PRO A 117 14.03 7.30 3.62
N ASN A 118 13.86 7.52 4.92
CA ASN A 118 12.54 7.49 5.56
C ASN A 118 11.49 8.40 4.89
N THR A 119 11.90 9.59 4.46
CA THR A 119 11.06 10.52 3.71
C THR A 119 10.52 9.92 2.41
N THR A 120 11.32 9.09 1.72
CA THR A 120 10.92 8.38 0.51
C THR A 120 9.96 7.23 0.80
N VAL A 121 10.16 6.50 1.91
CA VAL A 121 9.22 5.47 2.38
C VAL A 121 7.83 6.07 2.55
N ARG A 122 7.73 7.14 3.36
CA ARG A 122 6.46 7.82 3.60
C ARG A 122 5.85 8.38 2.32
N SER A 123 6.67 9.03 1.49
CA SER A 123 6.23 9.62 0.23
C SER A 123 5.64 8.56 -0.72
N ARG A 124 6.27 7.39 -0.85
CA ARG A 124 5.78 6.30 -1.72
C ARG A 124 4.47 5.69 -1.22
N LEU A 125 4.33 5.47 0.10
CA LEU A 125 3.04 5.05 0.69
C LEU A 125 1.95 6.09 0.40
N ASN A 126 2.24 7.37 0.67
CA ASN A 126 1.27 8.43 0.45
C ASN A 126 0.90 8.56 -1.03
N GLN A 127 1.86 8.43 -1.94
CA GLN A 127 1.61 8.45 -3.38
C GLN A 127 0.72 7.29 -3.82
N LEU A 128 0.99 6.06 -3.37
CA LEU A 128 0.14 4.90 -3.68
C LEU A 128 -1.31 5.13 -3.22
N ASN A 129 -1.49 5.62 -2.00
CA ASN A 129 -2.81 5.88 -1.44
C ASN A 129 -3.53 7.06 -2.09
N HIS A 130 -2.80 8.10 -2.48
CA HIS A 130 -3.37 9.22 -3.22
C HIS A 130 -3.92 8.73 -4.56
N VAL A 131 -3.14 7.95 -5.32
CA VAL A 131 -3.61 7.32 -6.57
C VAL A 131 -4.82 6.41 -6.31
N ARG A 132 -4.79 5.57 -5.28
CA ARG A 132 -5.93 4.70 -4.90
C ARG A 132 -7.18 5.51 -4.57
N ASN A 133 -7.07 6.60 -3.83
CA ASN A 133 -8.21 7.45 -3.49
C ASN A 133 -8.77 8.14 -4.73
N SER A 134 -7.93 8.65 -5.64
CA SER A 134 -8.41 9.18 -6.93
C SER A 134 -9.18 8.13 -7.73
N ILE A 135 -8.71 6.88 -7.76
CA ILE A 135 -9.40 5.77 -8.43
C ILE A 135 -10.74 5.50 -7.74
N ALA A 136 -10.77 5.40 -6.41
CA ALA A 136 -11.98 5.12 -5.64
C ALA A 136 -13.05 6.20 -5.79
N HIS A 137 -12.66 7.46 -5.99
CA HIS A 137 -13.56 8.58 -6.29
C HIS A 137 -13.91 8.71 -7.78
N GLY A 138 -13.50 7.76 -8.63
CA GLY A 138 -13.87 7.75 -10.04
C GLY A 138 -13.16 8.79 -10.91
N ALA A 139 -11.99 9.28 -10.48
CA ALA A 139 -11.28 10.34 -11.22
C ALA A 139 -10.87 9.86 -12.62
N THR A 140 -11.32 10.59 -13.65
CA THR A 140 -10.94 10.35 -15.05
C THR A 140 -9.45 10.57 -15.27
N VAL A 141 -8.90 11.63 -14.70
CA VAL A 141 -7.47 11.95 -14.68
C VAL A 141 -6.95 11.76 -13.26
N LEU A 142 -5.91 10.92 -13.11
CA LEU A 142 -5.23 10.74 -11.84
C LEU A 142 -4.30 11.92 -11.62
N ARG A 143 -4.27 12.48 -10.41
CA ARG A 143 -3.32 13.53 -10.04
C ARG A 143 -2.47 13.06 -8.87
N VAL A 144 -1.25 13.55 -8.77
CA VAL A 144 -0.34 13.39 -7.62
C VAL A 144 0.41 14.71 -7.48
N ASN A 145 0.38 15.32 -6.29
CA ASN A 145 1.02 16.61 -6.02
C ASN A 145 0.63 17.68 -7.05
N ASP A 146 -0.68 17.84 -7.27
CA ASP A 146 -1.27 18.79 -8.23
C ASP A 146 -0.86 18.61 -9.70
N ALA A 147 -0.17 17.52 -10.05
CA ALA A 147 0.21 17.22 -11.42
C ALA A 147 -0.53 15.99 -11.96
N ASP A 148 -0.81 15.99 -13.27
CA ASP A 148 -1.36 14.83 -13.97
C ASP A 148 -0.42 13.63 -13.85
N TYR A 149 -0.99 12.50 -13.42
CA TYR A 149 -0.25 11.30 -13.11
C TYR A 149 -0.62 10.18 -14.08
N ALA A 150 0.23 9.98 -15.08
CA ALA A 150 0.09 8.83 -15.98
C ALA A 150 0.44 7.54 -15.24
N LEU A 151 -0.55 6.69 -14.94
CA LEU A 151 -0.35 5.39 -14.28
C LEU A 151 0.05 4.32 -15.31
N THR A 152 1.34 4.19 -15.55
CA THR A 152 1.91 3.23 -16.51
C THR A 152 2.22 1.88 -15.85
N LEU A 153 2.39 0.82 -16.65
CA LEU A 153 2.81 -0.50 -16.15
C LEU A 153 4.14 -0.44 -15.38
N VAL A 154 5.09 0.39 -15.82
CA VAL A 154 6.37 0.61 -15.13
C VAL A 154 6.15 1.16 -13.71
N LYS A 155 5.22 2.11 -13.56
CA LYS A 155 4.85 2.66 -12.24
C LYS A 155 4.15 1.62 -11.36
N ILE A 156 3.31 0.76 -11.94
CA ILE A 156 2.71 -0.37 -11.22
C ILE A 156 3.78 -1.31 -10.68
N LYS A 157 4.73 -1.74 -11.54
CA LYS A 157 5.86 -2.58 -11.11
C LYS A 157 6.71 -1.91 -10.03
N THR A 158 6.89 -0.60 -10.14
CA THR A 158 7.60 0.19 -9.12
C THR A 158 6.87 0.17 -7.77
N PHE A 159 5.55 0.34 -7.77
CA PHE A 159 4.75 0.21 -6.54
C PHE A 159 4.77 -1.21 -5.97
N ARG A 160 4.66 -2.24 -6.82
CA ARG A 160 4.75 -3.64 -6.41
C ARG A 160 6.08 -3.94 -5.71
N ASN A 161 7.20 -3.60 -6.34
CA ASN A 161 8.54 -3.81 -5.78
C ASN A 161 8.75 -2.99 -4.50
N TYR A 162 8.15 -1.80 -4.42
CA TYR A 162 8.16 -1.01 -3.20
C TYR A 162 7.38 -1.69 -2.07
N ALA A 163 6.18 -2.20 -2.35
CA ALA A 163 5.33 -2.87 -1.37
C ALA A 163 6.01 -4.11 -0.77
N GLU A 164 6.66 -4.91 -1.62
CA GLU A 164 7.51 -6.04 -1.20
C GLU A 164 8.65 -5.58 -0.29
N GLN A 165 9.47 -4.61 -0.74
CA GLN A 165 10.59 -4.12 0.07
C GLN A 165 10.15 -3.49 1.39
N PHE A 166 8.99 -2.85 1.40
CA PHE A 166 8.38 -2.33 2.61
C PHE A 166 8.00 -3.47 3.56
N ALA A 167 7.30 -4.51 3.07
CA ALA A 167 6.89 -5.65 3.89
C ALA A 167 8.08 -6.45 4.47
N ASP A 168 9.16 -6.61 3.70
CA ASP A 168 10.39 -7.29 4.16
C ASP A 168 11.04 -6.64 5.40
N ARG A 169 10.76 -5.35 5.63
CA ARG A 169 11.49 -4.52 6.60
C ARG A 169 10.60 -3.94 7.68
N PHE A 170 9.36 -3.61 7.34
CA PHE A 170 8.45 -2.88 8.21
C PHE A 170 8.10 -3.67 9.47
N GLU A 171 7.83 -4.98 9.36
CA GLU A 171 7.53 -5.81 10.53
C GLU A 171 8.68 -5.81 11.54
N GLN A 172 9.89 -6.15 11.10
CA GLN A 172 11.08 -6.20 11.97
C GLN A 172 11.33 -4.83 12.61
N HIS A 173 11.27 -3.77 11.81
CA HIS A 173 11.41 -2.40 12.28
C HIS A 173 10.36 -2.02 13.33
N ALA A 174 9.09 -2.33 13.08
CA ALA A 174 7.98 -2.02 13.98
C ALA A 174 8.08 -2.80 15.30
N LEU A 175 8.67 -4.00 15.29
CA LEU A 175 8.95 -4.81 16.48
C LEU A 175 10.22 -4.35 17.23
N GLY A 176 11.04 -3.49 16.64
CA GLY A 176 12.32 -3.07 17.19
C GLY A 176 13.39 -4.17 17.16
N ILE A 177 13.34 -5.06 16.16
CA ILE A 177 14.25 -6.20 15.96
C ILE A 177 15.13 -5.97 14.73
#